data_AF-A0A840QRN7-F1
#
_entry.id   AF-A0A840QRN7-F1
#
_cell.length_a   1.000
_cell.length_b   1.000
_cell.length_c   1.000
_cell.angle_alpha   90.00
_cell.angle_beta   90.00
_cell.angle_gamma   90.00
#
_symmetry.space_group_name_H-M   'P 1'
#
loop_
_entity.id
_entity.type
_entity.pdbx_description
1 polymer ?
#
loop_
_entity_poly.entity_id
_entity_poly.type
_entity_poly.pdbx_seq_one_letter_code
_entity_poly.pdbx_strand_id
1 'polypeptide(L)' 'MGLALEEPAEEDIVETINGIKVAFEKAVYSQTEGLTLEAQDTPQGKGLVMQGSGSDCC' A
#
# COMPACT_ATOMS: atom_id res chain seq x y z
N MET A 1 3.41 8.65 3.78
CA MET A 1 3.37 7.23 3.41
C MET A 1 4.45 6.97 2.39
N GLY A 2 5.32 5.99 2.62
CA GLY A 2 6.37 5.56 1.71
C GLY A 2 6.27 4.06 1.44
N LEU A 3 6.96 3.57 0.41
CA LEU A 3 7.03 2.15 0.06
C LEU A 3 8.49 1.73 0.02
N ALA A 4 8.79 0.56 0.59
CA ALA A 4 10.10 -0.08 0.56
C ALA A 4 9.96 -1.56 0.21
N LEU A 5 11.02 -2.16 -0.34
CA LEU A 5 11.09 -3.59 -0.63
C LEU A 5 12.14 -4.22 0.29
N GLU A 6 11.70 -4.61 1.47
CA GLU A 6 12.55 -5.17 2.52
C GLU A 6 11.79 -6.19 3.38
N GLU A 7 12.50 -6.83 4.30
CA GLU A 7 11.88 -7.73 5.27
C GLU A 7 11.08 -6.94 6.31
N PRO A 8 9.95 -7.48 6.82
CA PRO A 8 9.18 -6.82 7.87
C PRO A 8 10.01 -6.67 9.15
N ALA A 9 9.82 -5.54 9.85
CA ALA A 9 10.33 -5.37 11.21
C ALA A 9 9.54 -6.26 12.20
N GLU A 10 10.10 -6.50 13.39
CA GLU A 10 9.45 -7.34 14.41
C GLU A 10 8.08 -6.81 14.83
N GLU A 11 7.94 -5.49 14.88
CA GLU A 11 6.70 -4.83 15.25
C GLU A 11 5.69 -4.63 14.11
N ASP A 12 6.03 -4.94 12.86
CA ASP A 12 5.11 -4.71 11.74
C ASP A 12 3.91 -5.64 11.77
N ILE A 13 2.80 -5.15 11.23
CA ILE A 13 1.63 -5.98 10.94
C ILE A 13 1.82 -6.55 9.55
N VAL A 14 1.86 -7.88 9.45
CA VAL A 14 2.12 -8.58 8.20
C VAL A 14 0.84 -9.23 7.70
N GLU A 15 0.48 -8.91 6.46
CA GLU A 15 -0.65 -9.52 5.78
C GLU A 15 -0.24 -10.10 4.43
N THR A 16 -1.09 -11.00 3.92
CA THR A 16 -0.96 -11.50 2.56
C THR A 16 -2.14 -11.00 1.74
N ILE A 17 -1.87 -10.11 0.79
CA ILE A 17 -2.87 -9.48 -0.07
C ILE A 17 -2.57 -9.90 -1.51
N ASN A 18 -3.52 -10.55 -2.18
CA ASN A 18 -3.32 -11.07 -3.54
C ASN A 18 -2.08 -11.98 -3.70
N GLY A 19 -1.71 -12.72 -2.65
CA GLY A 19 -0.52 -13.57 -2.64
C GLY A 19 0.81 -12.82 -2.42
N ILE A 20 0.76 -11.50 -2.22
CA ILE A 20 1.93 -10.67 -1.90
C ILE A 20 1.96 -10.45 -0.38
N LYS A 21 3.12 -10.68 0.24
CA LYS A 21 3.35 -10.39 1.64
C LYS A 21 3.59 -8.88 1.79
N VAL A 22 2.74 -8.22 2.57
CA VAL A 22 2.78 -6.77 2.81
C VAL A 22 3.00 -6.53 4.30
N ALA A 23 3.97 -5.68 4.62
CA ALA A 23 4.27 -5.26 5.98
C ALA A 23 3.78 -3.83 6.17
N PHE A 24 3.11 -3.58 7.29
CA PHE A 24 2.58 -2.28 7.66
C PHE A 24 3.16 -1.85 9.00
N GLU A 25 3.73 -0.65 9.04
CA GLU A 25 4.04 -0.02 10.32
C GLU A 25 2.76 0.15 11.13
N LYS A 26 2.76 -0.29 12.39
CA LYS A 26 1.60 -0.20 13.29
C LYS A 26 0.97 1.19 13.36
N ALA A 27 1.78 2.24 13.24
CA ALA A 27 1.34 3.63 13.31
C ALA A 27 0.40 4.04 12.16
N VAL A 28 0.50 3.38 11.01
CA VAL A 28 -0.27 3.74 9.80
C VAL A 28 -1.24 2.66 9.35
N TYR A 29 -1.20 1.47 9.94
CA TYR A 29 -2.02 0.33 9.54
C TYR A 29 -3.52 0.66 9.36
N SER A 30 -4.16 1.29 10.34
CA SER A 30 -5.58 1.67 10.24
C SER A 30 -5.87 2.72 9.16
N GLN A 31 -4.88 3.54 8.79
CA GLN A 31 -5.01 4.54 7.73
C GLN A 31 -4.85 3.90 6.34
N THR A 32 -4.32 2.68 6.26
CA THR A 32 -4.19 1.92 5.01
C THR A 32 -5.43 1.10 4.66
N GLU A 33 -6.42 1.05 5.56
CA GLU A 33 -7.72 0.44 5.27
C GLU A 33 -8.40 1.15 4.09
N GLY A 34 -8.85 0.35 3.12
CA GLY A 34 -9.50 0.87 1.92
C GLY A 34 -8.55 1.47 0.88
N LEU A 35 -7.23 1.43 1.09
CA LEU A 35 -6.26 1.77 0.04
C LEU A 35 -6.05 0.58 -0.91
N THR A 36 -5.92 0.89 -2.20
CA THR A 36 -5.54 -0.05 -3.25
C THR A 36 -4.25 0.42 -3.90
N LEU A 37 -3.31 -0.50 -4.14
CA LEU A 37 -2.07 -0.24 -4.87
C LEU A 37 -2.11 -1.00 -6.20
N GLU A 38 -2.04 -0.26 -7.31
CA GLU A 38 -2.17 -0.81 -8.65
C GLU A 38 -0.91 -0.61 -9.48
N ALA A 39 -0.52 -1.62 -10.26
CA ALA A 39 0.51 -1.46 -11.27
C ALA A 39 -0.12 -0.96 -12.58
N GLN A 40 0.23 0.25 -13.02
CA GLN A 40 -0.31 0.86 -14.23
C GLN A 40 0.81 1.33 -15.17
N ASP A 41 0.52 1.35 -16.47
CA ASP A 41 1.35 2.05 -17.45
C ASP A 41 1.09 3.55 -17.34
N THR A 42 2.14 4.31 -17.02
CA THR A 42 2.10 5.76 -16.93
C THR A 42 2.88 6.37 -18.11
N PRO A 43 2.72 7.67 -18.42
CA PRO A 43 3.55 8.35 -19.41
C PRO A 43 5.06 8.27 -19.12
N GLN A 44 5.46 7.98 -17.88
CA GLN A 44 6.84 7.81 -17.44
C GLN A 44 7.31 6.35 -17.46
N GLY A 45 6.46 5.41 -17.90
CA GLY A 45 6.69 3.97 -17.86
C GLY A 45 5.79 3.26 -16.86
N LYS A 46 6.04 1.97 -16.59
CA LYS A 46 5.23 1.20 -15.64
C LYS A 46 5.51 1.65 -14.21
N GLY A 47 4.47 1.96 -13.44
CA GLY A 47 4.57 2.46 -12.07
C GLY A 47 3.49 1.89 -11.16
N LEU A 48 3.61 2.20 -9.86
CA LEU A 48 2.59 1.87 -8.85
C LEU A 48 1.75 3.12 -8.55
N VAL A 49 0.44 2.97 -8.57
CA VAL A 49 -0.54 4.03 -8.30
C VAL A 49 -1.33 3.64 -7.06
N MET A 50 -1.33 4.51 -6.05
CA MET A 50 -2.11 4.34 -4.83
C MET A 50 -3.46 5.06 -4.97
N GLN A 51 -4.55 4.32 -4.80
CA GLN A 51 -5.91 4.84 -4.82
C GLN A 51 -6.54 4.61 -3.45
N GLY A 52 -7.14 5.65 -2.87
CA GLY A 52 -7.93 5.50 -1.65
C GLY A 52 -9.40 5.24 -1.96
N SER A 53 -10.07 4.44 -1.13
CA SER A 53 -11.52 4.40 -1.08
C SER A 53 -12.02 5.81 -0.77
N GLY A 54 -12.55 6.49 -1.78
CA GLY A 54 -12.97 7.87 -1.69
C GLY A 54 -13.92 8.11 -0.53
N SER A 55 -13.54 9.02 0.37
CA SER A 55 -14.51 10.01 0.78
C SER A 55 -14.91 10.74 -0.49
N ASP A 56 -16.20 10.79 -0.82
CA ASP A 56 -16.76 11.82 -1.70
C ASP A 56 -16.14 13.17 -1.32
N CYS A 57 -15.16 13.65 -2.09
CA CYS A 57 -14.63 15.01 -1.97
C CYS A 57 -14.88 15.70 -3.30
N CYS A 58 -16.11 16.21 -3.42
CA CYS A 58 -16.37 17.49 -4.07
C CYS A 58 -15.80 18.62 -3.21
#